data_AF-A0A949PXE0-F1
#
_entry.id   AF-A0A949PXE0-F1
#
_cell.length_a   1.000
_cell.length_b   1.000
_cell.length_c   1.000
_cell.angle_alpha   90.00
_cell.angle_beta   90.00
_cell.angle_gamma   90.00
#
_symmetry.space_group_name_H-M   'P 1'
#
loop_
_entity.id
_entity.type
_entity.pdbx_description
1 polymer ?
#
loop_
_entity_poly.entity_id
_entity_poly.type
_entity_poly.pdbx_seq_one_letter_code
_entity_poly.pdbx_strand_id
1 'polypeptide(L)'
;MNAPIAQTAVLAAAAQPARLREIPYNYTSFSDKEIVIRLLGHRAWEVLQLLRSERRTGRSARMLYEVLGDIWVVQRNPYLQDDLLHSSQRRGQLVQAMRHRMAEVQKRRRPQEDTERDALVGELAAAAERAVQEFERMFAQAAQLREQVRKTLGKLTHKDNIKFDGMSRVSHVTDATDWRVEYPFVVLTPDTEAEMAALVQGCIELELTIIPRGGGTGYTGGAIPLSWRSVVINTEKLDAITPVEMVQLPGLDKPVPTVWTEAGVVTQRVADAAEDAGFVFAVDPTSIEASCIGGNIAMNAGGKKAVLWGTALDNLASWRMVTPDGQWLEVTRVNHNLGKIHDAEMASFELQYFEADGKTPIRTERLDIPGHKFRKEGLGKDVTDKFLSGLPGVQKEGTDGLITSARWIVHRMPAHTRTVCLEFFGSAKLAVPSIVEIKDYMFEEQKRSGVLLAGLEHLDDRYLKAVGYATKSKKGNGQLPKMVLVGDIVGDDA
;
A
#
# COMPACT_ATOMS: atom_id res chain seq x y z
N MET A 1 0.70 -21.78 6.30
CA MET A 1 -0.33 -22.84 6.35
C MET A 1 -1.70 -22.18 6.43
N ASN A 2 -2.51 -22.30 5.38
CA ASN A 2 -3.87 -21.76 5.35
C ASN A 2 -4.80 -22.61 6.21
N ALA A 3 -5.14 -22.13 7.41
CA ALA A 3 -6.20 -22.74 8.20
C ALA A 3 -7.57 -22.38 7.58
N PRO A 4 -8.48 -23.34 7.37
CA PRO A 4 -9.80 -23.06 6.82
C PRO A 4 -10.64 -22.36 7.89
N ILE A 5 -11.09 -21.13 7.61
CA ILE A 5 -12.04 -20.42 8.48
C ILE A 5 -13.33 -21.24 8.53
N ALA A 6 -13.64 -21.78 9.70
CA ALA A 6 -14.89 -22.48 9.94
C ALA A 6 -16.07 -21.53 9.68
N GLN A 7 -16.92 -21.89 8.71
CA GLN A 7 -18.07 -21.12 8.20
C GLN A 7 -19.17 -20.83 9.24
N THR A 8 -19.01 -21.24 10.50
CA THR A 8 -20.10 -21.28 11.48
C THR A 8 -20.24 -20.04 12.35
N ALA A 9 -19.31 -19.07 12.27
CA ALA A 9 -19.34 -17.88 13.13
C ALA A 9 -20.11 -16.67 12.54
N VAL A 10 -20.63 -16.76 11.31
CA VAL A 10 -21.35 -15.66 10.64
C VAL A 10 -22.86 -15.63 10.92
N LEU A 11 -23.41 -16.64 11.63
CA LEU A 11 -24.86 -16.82 11.74
C LEU A 11 -25.56 -16.18 12.95
N ALA A 12 -24.92 -15.25 13.68
CA ALA A 12 -25.54 -14.60 14.85
C ALA A 12 -25.69 -13.07 14.74
N ALA A 13 -25.65 -12.50 13.53
CA ALA A 13 -26.20 -11.18 13.28
C ALA A 13 -27.64 -11.38 12.77
N ALA A 14 -28.62 -10.74 13.41
CA ALA A 14 -30.00 -10.72 12.92
C ALA A 14 -30.00 -10.40 11.42
N ALA A 15 -30.55 -11.31 10.61
CA ALA A 15 -30.59 -11.17 9.16
C ALA A 15 -31.34 -9.89 8.79
N GLN A 16 -30.59 -8.80 8.53
CA GLN A 16 -31.12 -7.71 7.71
C GLN A 16 -31.50 -8.33 6.36
N PRO A 17 -32.68 -8.03 5.79
CA PRO A 17 -33.04 -8.56 4.48
C PRO A 17 -31.92 -8.20 3.52
N ALA A 18 -31.32 -9.21 2.89
CA ALA A 18 -30.28 -9.01 1.89
C ALA A 18 -30.86 -8.03 0.85
N ARG A 19 -30.31 -6.80 0.81
CA ARG A 19 -30.69 -5.84 -0.23
C ARG A 19 -30.37 -6.48 -1.57
N LEU A 20 -31.41 -6.89 -2.29
CA LEU A 20 -31.30 -7.37 -3.66
C LEU A 20 -30.63 -6.26 -4.47
N ARG A 21 -29.47 -6.54 -5.04
CA ARG A 21 -28.77 -5.65 -5.97
C ARG A 21 -29.66 -5.48 -7.21
N GLU A 22 -29.88 -4.24 -7.63
CA GLU A 22 -30.65 -3.90 -8.83
C GLU A 22 -29.73 -3.72 -10.04
N ILE A 23 -28.48 -3.30 -9.81
CA ILE A 23 -27.45 -3.27 -10.86
C ILE A 23 -26.90 -4.69 -11.05
N PRO A 24 -27.05 -5.29 -12.24
CA PRO A 24 -26.49 -6.61 -12.51
C PRO A 24 -24.96 -6.55 -12.55
N TYR A 25 -24.32 -7.70 -12.28
CA TYR A 25 -22.86 -7.86 -12.32
C TYR A 25 -22.06 -6.99 -11.33
N ASN A 26 -22.73 -6.43 -10.32
CA ASN A 26 -22.04 -5.72 -9.25
C ASN A 26 -21.41 -6.69 -8.25
N TYR A 27 -20.22 -7.17 -8.59
CA TYR A 27 -19.38 -8.02 -7.72
C TYR A 27 -18.37 -7.20 -6.89
N THR A 28 -18.56 -5.88 -6.80
CA THR A 28 -17.66 -4.96 -6.09
C THR A 28 -18.20 -4.56 -4.73
N SER A 29 -17.36 -3.95 -3.88
CA SER A 29 -17.78 -3.38 -2.60
C SER A 29 -18.73 -2.18 -2.74
N PHE A 30 -18.82 -1.56 -3.93
CA PHE A 30 -19.69 -0.43 -4.17
C PHE A 30 -21.18 -0.81 -4.11
N SER A 31 -21.96 -0.03 -3.39
CA SER A 31 -23.42 -0.01 -3.40
C SER A 31 -23.97 0.45 -4.76
N ASP A 32 -25.21 0.10 -5.08
CA ASP A 32 -25.84 0.56 -6.33
C ASP A 32 -25.97 2.09 -6.35
N LYS A 33 -26.15 2.70 -5.17
CA LYS A 33 -26.08 4.16 -4.98
C LYS A 33 -24.74 4.71 -5.45
N GLU A 34 -23.63 4.14 -5.00
CA GLU A 34 -22.30 4.65 -5.35
C GLU A 34 -22.00 4.48 -6.83
N ILE A 35 -22.44 3.37 -7.45
CA ILE A 35 -22.29 3.17 -8.90
C ILE A 35 -23.10 4.20 -9.67
N VAL A 36 -24.37 4.42 -9.30
CA VAL A 36 -25.20 5.46 -9.93
C VAL A 36 -24.56 6.84 -9.78
N ILE A 37 -24.09 7.19 -8.58
CA ILE A 37 -23.46 8.50 -8.34
C ILE A 37 -22.19 8.64 -9.19
N ARG A 38 -21.39 7.58 -9.31
CA ARG A 38 -20.15 7.60 -10.08
C ARG A 38 -20.39 7.70 -11.59
N LEU A 39 -21.41 7.02 -12.11
CA LEU A 39 -21.71 7.01 -13.55
C LEU A 39 -22.59 8.18 -13.99
N LEU A 40 -23.54 8.61 -13.17
CA LEU A 40 -24.61 9.55 -13.53
C LEU A 40 -24.64 10.83 -12.68
N GLY A 41 -23.93 10.86 -11.55
CA GLY A 41 -23.90 11.99 -10.61
C GLY A 41 -24.93 11.90 -9.48
N HIS A 42 -24.73 12.74 -8.45
CA HIS A 42 -25.59 12.80 -7.26
C HIS A 42 -27.06 13.06 -7.59
N ARG A 43 -27.32 13.99 -8.51
CA ARG A 43 -28.67 14.37 -8.94
C ARG A 43 -29.44 13.19 -9.52
N ALA A 44 -28.80 12.33 -10.31
CA ALA A 44 -29.46 11.15 -10.87
C ALA A 44 -29.90 10.15 -9.78
N TRP A 45 -29.12 10.01 -8.71
CA TRP A 45 -29.54 9.18 -7.57
C TRP A 45 -30.77 9.74 -6.85
N GLU A 46 -30.83 11.05 -6.64
CA GLU A 46 -32.00 11.71 -6.04
C GLU A 46 -33.26 11.50 -6.89
N VAL A 47 -33.15 11.71 -8.20
CA VAL A 47 -34.25 11.52 -9.14
C VAL A 47 -34.73 10.06 -9.15
N LEU A 48 -33.81 9.10 -9.11
CA LEU A 48 -34.16 7.68 -8.98
C LEU A 48 -34.94 7.38 -7.70
N GLN A 49 -34.56 7.99 -6.57
CA GLN A 49 -35.25 7.79 -5.30
C GLN A 49 -36.65 8.42 -5.29
N LEU A 50 -36.83 9.58 -5.92
CA LEU A 50 -38.14 10.19 -6.14
C LEU A 50 -39.04 9.26 -6.96
N LEU A 51 -38.56 8.82 -8.12
CA LEU A 51 -39.30 7.93 -9.03
C LEU A 51 -39.58 6.53 -8.42
N ARG A 52 -38.74 6.03 -7.51
CA ARG A 52 -38.96 4.76 -6.80
C ARG A 52 -40.13 4.80 -5.82
N SER A 53 -40.44 5.98 -5.27
CA SER A 53 -41.59 6.15 -4.38
C SER A 53 -42.93 6.00 -5.11
N GLU A 54 -42.91 6.08 -6.44
CA GLU A 54 -44.08 5.93 -7.30
C GLU A 54 -44.24 4.49 -7.82
N ARG A 55 -45.43 3.89 -7.64
CA ARG A 55 -45.75 2.46 -7.94
C ARG A 55 -45.68 2.03 -9.42
N ARG A 56 -45.08 2.80 -10.34
CA ARG A 56 -45.19 2.62 -11.81
C ARG A 56 -43.84 2.46 -12.57
N THR A 57 -42.70 2.26 -11.92
CA THR A 57 -41.36 2.47 -12.55
C THR A 57 -40.54 1.21 -12.89
N GLY A 58 -41.01 -0.01 -12.56
CA GLY A 58 -40.16 -1.21 -12.55
C GLY A 58 -39.44 -1.58 -13.87
N ARG A 59 -40.09 -1.48 -15.03
CA ARG A 59 -39.47 -1.89 -16.32
C ARG A 59 -38.42 -0.91 -16.84
N SER A 60 -38.69 0.39 -16.80
CA SER A 60 -37.73 1.41 -17.26
C SER A 60 -36.54 1.52 -16.32
N ALA A 61 -36.77 1.40 -15.00
CA ALA A 61 -35.69 1.35 -14.02
C ALA A 61 -34.78 0.13 -14.23
N ARG A 62 -35.36 -1.05 -14.50
CA ARG A 62 -34.57 -2.25 -14.82
C ARG A 62 -33.68 -2.07 -16.05
N MET A 63 -34.23 -1.53 -17.14
CA MET A 63 -33.43 -1.28 -18.36
C MET A 63 -32.29 -0.29 -18.11
N LEU A 64 -32.52 0.74 -17.29
CA LEU A 64 -31.48 1.67 -16.85
C LEU A 64 -30.40 0.96 -16.05
N TYR A 65 -30.76 0.17 -15.05
CA TYR A 65 -29.79 -0.58 -14.25
C TYR A 65 -29.01 -1.61 -15.08
N GLU A 66 -29.63 -2.25 -16.07
CA GLU A 66 -28.93 -3.12 -17.03
C GLU A 66 -27.88 -2.35 -17.84
N VAL A 67 -28.17 -1.13 -18.30
CA VAL A 67 -27.17 -0.27 -18.96
C VAL A 67 -26.03 0.11 -18.01
N LEU A 68 -26.35 0.52 -16.78
CA LEU A 68 -25.32 0.84 -15.78
C LEU A 68 -24.47 -0.37 -15.40
N GLY A 69 -25.08 -1.56 -15.32
CA GLY A 69 -24.37 -2.81 -15.07
C GLY A 69 -23.42 -3.19 -16.19
N ASP A 70 -23.83 -3.03 -17.45
CA ASP A 70 -22.98 -3.28 -18.63
C ASP A 70 -21.77 -2.32 -18.66
N ILE A 71 -21.97 -1.04 -18.35
CA ILE A 71 -20.87 -0.07 -18.23
C ILE A 71 -19.95 -0.48 -17.06
N TRP A 72 -20.53 -0.75 -15.89
CA TRP A 72 -19.78 -1.04 -14.67
C TRP A 72 -18.93 -2.30 -14.79
N VAL A 73 -19.49 -3.40 -15.30
CA VAL A 73 -18.76 -4.68 -15.39
C VAL A 73 -17.53 -4.56 -16.29
N VAL A 74 -17.63 -3.79 -17.38
CA VAL A 74 -16.49 -3.54 -18.27
C VAL A 74 -15.49 -2.60 -17.64
N GLN A 75 -15.92 -1.50 -17.02
CA GLN A 75 -15.00 -0.58 -16.32
C GLN A 75 -14.23 -1.28 -15.19
N ARG A 76 -14.80 -2.31 -14.57
CA ARG A 76 -14.21 -3.05 -13.45
C ARG A 76 -13.53 -4.36 -13.83
N ASN A 77 -13.40 -4.66 -15.12
CA ASN A 77 -12.78 -5.89 -15.58
C ASN A 77 -11.80 -5.62 -16.74
N PRO A 78 -10.48 -5.55 -16.46
CA PRO A 78 -9.45 -5.37 -17.47
C PRO A 78 -9.52 -6.36 -18.65
N TYR A 79 -9.93 -7.61 -18.41
CA TYR A 79 -10.06 -8.61 -19.46
C TYR A 79 -11.19 -8.27 -20.45
N LEU A 80 -12.33 -7.77 -19.95
CA LEU A 80 -13.42 -7.29 -20.81
C LEU A 80 -13.03 -6.02 -21.55
N GLN A 81 -12.27 -5.11 -20.90
CA GLN A 81 -11.75 -3.93 -21.58
C GLN A 81 -10.85 -4.32 -22.74
N ASP A 82 -9.92 -5.26 -22.54
CA ASP A 82 -9.00 -5.71 -23.58
C ASP A 82 -9.75 -6.40 -24.73
N ASP A 83 -10.71 -7.29 -24.44
CA ASP A 83 -11.52 -7.93 -25.49
C ASP A 83 -12.27 -6.89 -26.36
N LEU A 84 -12.90 -5.90 -25.72
CA LEU A 84 -13.64 -4.84 -26.41
C LEU A 84 -12.74 -3.79 -27.08
N LEU A 85 -11.50 -3.62 -26.62
CA LEU A 85 -10.48 -2.84 -27.33
C LEU A 85 -10.05 -3.55 -28.62
N HIS A 86 -9.88 -4.87 -28.57
CA HIS A 86 -9.44 -5.69 -29.71
C HIS A 86 -10.57 -6.04 -30.70
N SER A 87 -11.84 -6.01 -30.27
CA SER A 87 -13.00 -6.32 -31.12
C SER A 87 -13.95 -5.12 -31.27
N SER A 88 -13.79 -4.36 -32.36
CA SER A 88 -14.70 -3.26 -32.70
C SER A 88 -16.14 -3.73 -32.93
N GLN A 89 -16.34 -4.96 -33.45
CA GLN A 89 -17.65 -5.56 -33.66
C GLN A 89 -18.37 -5.82 -32.34
N ARG A 90 -17.73 -6.50 -31.37
CA ARG A 90 -18.32 -6.78 -30.05
C ARG A 90 -18.61 -5.50 -29.29
N ARG A 91 -17.68 -4.53 -29.34
CA ARG A 91 -17.89 -3.18 -28.78
C ARG A 91 -19.11 -2.50 -29.39
N GLY A 92 -19.24 -2.51 -30.72
CA GLY A 92 -20.39 -1.94 -31.42
C GLY A 92 -21.72 -2.60 -31.02
N GLN A 93 -21.75 -3.92 -30.92
CA GLN A 93 -22.93 -4.68 -30.48
C GLN A 93 -23.35 -4.31 -29.05
N LEU A 94 -22.40 -4.21 -28.11
CA LEU A 94 -22.67 -3.82 -26.73
C LEU A 94 -23.22 -2.39 -26.64
N VAL A 95 -22.59 -1.44 -27.33
CA VAL A 95 -23.05 -0.04 -27.37
C VAL A 95 -24.44 0.06 -28.01
N GLN A 96 -24.69 -0.66 -29.10
CA GLN A 96 -26.00 -0.70 -29.75
C GLN A 96 -27.08 -1.28 -28.84
N ALA A 97 -26.78 -2.34 -28.08
CA ALA A 97 -27.71 -2.91 -27.12
C ALA A 97 -28.08 -1.91 -26.01
N MET A 98 -27.10 -1.18 -25.47
CA MET A 98 -27.36 -0.13 -24.48
C MET A 98 -28.22 1.01 -25.06
N ARG A 99 -27.88 1.52 -26.25
CA ARG A 99 -28.68 2.54 -26.95
C ARG A 99 -30.10 2.08 -27.24
N HIS A 100 -30.29 0.81 -27.59
CA HIS A 100 -31.62 0.23 -27.79
C HIS A 100 -32.45 0.26 -26.50
N ARG A 101 -31.88 -0.15 -25.36
CA ARG A 101 -32.56 -0.05 -24.05
C ARG A 101 -32.90 1.40 -23.71
N MET A 102 -32.02 2.37 -24.00
CA MET A 102 -32.31 3.80 -23.77
C MET A 102 -33.43 4.33 -24.68
N ALA A 103 -33.47 3.91 -25.94
CA ALA A 103 -34.57 4.23 -26.84
C ALA A 103 -35.91 3.65 -26.33
N GLU A 104 -35.93 2.44 -25.80
CA GLU A 104 -37.13 1.83 -25.20
C GLU A 104 -37.58 2.56 -23.91
N VAL A 105 -36.66 3.08 -23.11
CA VAL A 105 -36.98 3.95 -21.97
C VAL A 105 -37.64 5.25 -22.47
N GLN A 106 -37.09 5.87 -23.52
CA GLN A 106 -37.65 7.09 -24.10
C GLN A 106 -39.05 6.85 -24.71
N LYS A 107 -39.31 5.73 -25.39
CA LYS A 107 -40.64 5.40 -25.94
C LYS A 107 -41.73 5.24 -24.88
N ARG A 108 -41.34 4.92 -23.63
CA ARG A 108 -42.27 4.70 -22.50
C ARG A 108 -42.64 5.99 -21.76
N ARG A 109 -42.07 7.12 -22.17
CA ARG A 109 -42.39 8.45 -21.67
C ARG A 109 -43.81 8.85 -22.07
N ARG A 110 -44.51 9.52 -21.15
CA ARG A 110 -45.93 9.88 -21.29
C ARG A 110 -46.15 11.33 -20.84
N PRO A 111 -45.64 12.31 -21.60
CA PRO A 111 -45.67 13.72 -21.20
C PRO A 111 -47.09 14.27 -21.01
N GLN A 112 -48.09 13.64 -21.61
CA GLN A 112 -49.49 14.06 -21.50
C GLN A 112 -50.21 13.49 -20.26
N GLU A 113 -49.67 12.44 -19.64
CA GLU A 113 -50.27 11.81 -18.45
C GLU A 113 -49.69 12.37 -17.14
N ASP A 114 -48.39 12.69 -17.13
CA ASP A 114 -47.67 13.13 -15.94
C ASP A 114 -46.41 13.92 -16.33
N THR A 115 -46.55 15.23 -16.47
CA THR A 115 -45.51 16.14 -16.97
C THR A 115 -44.28 16.18 -16.06
N GLU A 116 -44.48 16.18 -14.74
CA GLU A 116 -43.41 16.30 -13.75
C GLU A 116 -42.54 15.03 -13.76
N ARG A 117 -43.18 13.87 -13.71
CA ARG A 117 -42.50 12.58 -13.82
C ARG A 117 -41.80 12.41 -15.17
N ASP A 118 -42.43 12.83 -16.26
CA ASP A 118 -41.84 12.75 -17.59
C ASP A 118 -40.52 13.54 -17.67
N ALA A 119 -40.49 14.73 -17.06
CA ALA A 119 -39.28 15.55 -16.96
C ALA A 119 -38.17 14.82 -16.18
N LEU A 120 -38.50 14.22 -15.04
CA LEU A 120 -37.56 13.44 -14.22
C LEU A 120 -37.00 12.21 -14.97
N VAL A 121 -37.84 11.48 -15.69
CA VAL A 121 -37.41 10.34 -16.52
C VAL A 121 -36.53 10.83 -17.68
N GLY A 122 -36.87 11.96 -18.30
CA GLY A 122 -36.06 12.61 -19.32
C GLY A 122 -34.66 13.01 -18.81
N GLU A 123 -34.58 13.54 -17.60
CA GLU A 123 -33.33 13.90 -16.92
C GLU A 123 -32.42 12.67 -16.74
N LEU A 124 -32.97 11.56 -16.21
CA LEU A 124 -32.23 10.31 -16.04
C LEU A 124 -31.79 9.69 -17.36
N ALA A 125 -32.68 9.66 -18.36
CA ALA A 125 -32.35 9.08 -19.65
C ALA A 125 -31.26 9.90 -20.36
N ALA A 126 -31.26 11.23 -20.23
CA ALA A 126 -30.18 12.07 -20.73
C ALA A 126 -28.86 11.83 -20.00
N ALA A 127 -28.88 11.63 -18.68
CA ALA A 127 -27.69 11.26 -17.91
C ALA A 127 -27.12 9.90 -18.35
N ALA A 128 -27.99 8.90 -18.52
CA ALA A 128 -27.59 7.57 -18.96
C ALA A 128 -27.03 7.57 -20.39
N GLU A 129 -27.61 8.33 -21.31
CA GLU A 129 -27.10 8.47 -22.68
C GLU A 129 -25.70 9.12 -22.69
N ARG A 130 -25.46 10.13 -21.84
CA ARG A 130 -24.11 10.70 -21.66
C ARG A 130 -23.12 9.64 -21.15
N ALA A 131 -23.51 8.81 -20.19
CA ALA A 131 -22.66 7.73 -19.68
C ALA A 131 -22.34 6.68 -20.76
N VAL A 132 -23.29 6.34 -21.65
CA VAL A 132 -23.06 5.45 -22.79
C VAL A 132 -22.09 6.08 -23.80
N GLN A 133 -22.23 7.37 -24.10
CA GLN A 133 -21.31 8.10 -24.98
C GLN A 133 -19.89 8.16 -24.41
N GLU A 134 -19.77 8.41 -23.11
CA GLU A 134 -18.48 8.41 -22.42
C GLU A 134 -17.84 7.02 -22.40
N PHE A 135 -18.63 5.98 -22.14
CA PHE A 135 -18.19 4.59 -22.23
C PHE A 135 -17.64 4.24 -23.62
N GLU A 136 -18.31 4.66 -24.69
CA GLU A 136 -17.82 4.44 -26.06
C GLU A 136 -16.50 5.19 -26.31
N ARG A 137 -16.41 6.46 -25.89
CA ARG A 137 -15.23 7.30 -26.07
C ARG A 137 -14.01 6.77 -25.31
N MET A 138 -14.22 6.15 -24.15
CA MET A 138 -13.16 5.56 -23.31
C MET A 138 -12.25 4.61 -24.12
N PHE A 139 -12.80 3.81 -25.04
CA PHE A 139 -11.99 2.87 -25.83
C PHE A 139 -11.04 3.56 -26.79
N ALA A 140 -11.49 4.63 -27.45
CA ALA A 140 -10.64 5.43 -28.35
C ALA A 140 -9.54 6.13 -27.56
N GLN A 141 -9.89 6.71 -26.40
CA GLN A 141 -8.93 7.36 -25.49
C GLN A 141 -7.89 6.36 -24.98
N ALA A 142 -8.31 5.17 -24.56
CA ALA A 142 -7.41 4.13 -24.08
C ALA A 142 -6.48 3.63 -25.20
N ALA A 143 -6.98 3.43 -26.42
CA ALA A 143 -6.16 3.02 -27.56
C ALA A 143 -5.08 4.07 -27.88
N GLN A 144 -5.47 5.34 -27.95
CA GLN A 144 -4.54 6.45 -28.18
C GLN A 144 -3.48 6.55 -27.08
N LEU A 145 -3.89 6.47 -25.81
CA LEU A 145 -2.96 6.54 -24.69
C LEU A 145 -2.01 5.33 -24.65
N ARG A 146 -2.47 4.12 -25.01
CA ARG A 146 -1.60 2.94 -25.14
C ARG A 146 -0.52 3.15 -26.21
N GLU A 147 -0.86 3.79 -27.33
CA GLU A 147 0.11 4.12 -28.38
C GLU A 147 1.14 5.14 -27.89
N GLN A 148 0.68 6.21 -27.23
CA GLN A 148 1.56 7.22 -26.63
C GLN A 148 2.52 6.60 -25.61
N VAL A 149 2.00 5.79 -24.68
CA VAL A 149 2.81 5.08 -23.68
C VAL A 149 3.86 4.20 -24.34
N ARG A 150 3.49 3.39 -25.34
CA ARG A 150 4.47 2.53 -26.04
C ARG A 150 5.54 3.33 -26.77
N LYS A 151 5.17 4.46 -27.37
CA LYS A 151 6.09 5.33 -28.11
C LYS A 151 7.08 6.04 -27.18
N THR A 152 6.61 6.53 -26.04
CA THR A 152 7.44 7.26 -25.06
C THR A 152 8.26 6.30 -24.24
N LEU A 153 7.61 5.35 -23.54
CA LEU A 153 8.29 4.47 -22.59
C LEU A 153 9.01 3.28 -23.25
N GLY A 154 8.59 2.85 -24.44
CA GLY A 154 9.22 1.73 -25.15
C GLY A 154 10.65 2.01 -25.64
N LYS A 155 11.12 3.27 -25.53
CA LYS A 155 12.51 3.66 -25.75
C LYS A 155 13.35 3.61 -24.47
N LEU A 156 12.71 3.53 -23.31
CA LEU A 156 13.31 3.70 -21.99
C LEU A 156 13.44 2.36 -21.26
N THR A 157 12.57 1.41 -21.55
CA THR A 157 12.57 0.07 -20.97
C THR A 157 12.20 -0.98 -22.02
N HIS A 158 12.44 -2.25 -21.73
CA HIS A 158 12.01 -3.34 -22.61
C HIS A 158 10.48 -3.36 -22.75
N LYS A 159 9.97 -3.69 -23.94
CA LYS A 159 8.53 -3.68 -24.24
C LYS A 159 7.70 -4.55 -23.28
N ASP A 160 8.27 -5.65 -22.79
CA ASP A 160 7.60 -6.59 -21.89
C ASP A 160 7.47 -6.05 -20.46
N ASN A 161 8.17 -4.96 -20.15
CA ASN A 161 8.06 -4.25 -18.88
C ASN A 161 6.89 -3.27 -18.88
N ILE A 162 6.25 -3.02 -20.03
CA ILE A 162 5.09 -2.13 -20.18
C ILE A 162 3.82 -2.98 -20.26
N LYS A 163 3.19 -3.22 -19.11
CA LYS A 163 2.14 -4.23 -18.96
C LYS A 163 0.75 -3.61 -18.94
N PHE A 164 0.03 -3.82 -20.04
CA PHE A 164 -1.39 -3.44 -20.18
C PHE A 164 -2.35 -4.60 -19.90
N ASP A 165 -1.84 -5.82 -19.74
CA ASP A 165 -2.63 -7.04 -19.64
C ASP A 165 -3.44 -7.07 -18.34
N GLY A 166 -4.54 -7.83 -18.39
CA GLY A 166 -5.44 -7.97 -17.26
C GLY A 166 -4.81 -8.55 -16.00
N MET A 167 -3.89 -9.51 -16.10
CA MET A 167 -3.27 -10.15 -14.93
C MET A 167 -2.42 -9.15 -14.14
N SER A 168 -1.57 -8.40 -14.85
CA SER A 168 -0.74 -7.36 -14.25
C SER A 168 -1.60 -6.28 -13.59
N ARG A 169 -2.60 -5.75 -14.30
CA ARG A 169 -3.47 -4.69 -13.76
C ARG A 169 -4.30 -5.17 -12.57
N VAL A 170 -4.80 -6.40 -12.58
CA VAL A 170 -5.56 -6.99 -11.46
C VAL A 170 -4.67 -7.22 -10.25
N SER A 171 -3.44 -7.68 -10.42
CA SER A 171 -2.53 -7.95 -9.29
C SER A 171 -2.02 -6.67 -8.62
N HIS A 172 -2.16 -5.51 -9.27
CA HIS A 172 -1.67 -4.21 -8.80
C HIS A 172 -2.80 -3.22 -8.48
N VAL A 173 -4.05 -3.69 -8.37
CA VAL A 173 -5.22 -2.86 -8.06
C VAL A 173 -5.36 -2.53 -6.57
N THR A 174 -4.65 -3.26 -5.69
CA THR A 174 -4.85 -3.23 -4.24
C THR A 174 -3.59 -3.54 -3.46
N ASP A 175 -3.56 -3.15 -2.19
CA ASP A 175 -2.56 -3.56 -1.19
C ASP A 175 -3.22 -4.43 -0.10
N ALA A 176 -2.58 -4.59 1.06
CA ALA A 176 -3.10 -5.44 2.13
C ALA A 176 -4.40 -4.91 2.79
N THR A 177 -4.81 -3.67 2.49
CA THR A 177 -6.15 -3.17 2.89
C THR A 177 -7.29 -3.83 2.10
N ASP A 178 -6.97 -4.51 0.99
CA ASP A 178 -7.90 -5.14 0.06
C ASP A 178 -8.88 -4.16 -0.63
N TRP A 179 -8.64 -2.85 -0.52
CA TRP A 179 -9.42 -1.83 -1.20
C TRP A 179 -9.14 -1.84 -2.71
N ARG A 180 -10.21 -1.87 -3.51
CA ARG A 180 -10.13 -1.90 -4.98
C ARG A 180 -10.88 -0.72 -5.54
N VAL A 181 -10.22 0.43 -5.67
CA VAL A 181 -10.85 1.69 -6.09
C VAL A 181 -10.76 1.86 -7.60
N GLU A 182 -9.58 1.86 -8.20
CA GLU A 182 -9.36 1.87 -9.65
C GLU A 182 -8.30 0.87 -10.09
N TYR A 183 -8.43 0.39 -11.34
CA TYR A 183 -7.35 -0.36 -11.98
C TYR A 183 -6.33 0.62 -12.56
N PRO A 184 -5.03 0.33 -12.45
CA PRO A 184 -4.04 1.16 -13.11
C PRO A 184 -4.20 1.06 -14.62
N PHE A 185 -3.84 2.12 -15.35
CA PHE A 185 -3.83 2.10 -16.81
C PHE A 185 -2.78 1.12 -17.34
N VAL A 186 -1.61 1.16 -16.73
CA VAL A 186 -0.43 0.38 -17.09
C VAL A 186 0.40 0.08 -15.84
N VAL A 187 1.04 -1.08 -15.84
CA VAL A 187 2.05 -1.45 -14.83
C VAL A 187 3.42 -1.44 -15.50
N LEU A 188 4.39 -0.79 -14.89
CA LEU A 188 5.79 -0.77 -15.31
C LEU A 188 6.60 -1.68 -14.38
N THR A 189 7.52 -2.45 -14.96
CA THR A 189 8.36 -3.43 -14.24
C THR A 189 9.81 -3.30 -14.73
N PRO A 190 10.52 -2.20 -14.39
CA PRO A 190 11.89 -1.94 -14.86
C PRO A 190 12.83 -3.11 -14.58
N ASP A 191 13.82 -3.32 -15.45
CA ASP A 191 14.87 -4.35 -15.24
C ASP A 191 16.01 -3.83 -14.37
N THR A 192 16.28 -2.52 -14.42
CA THR A 192 17.43 -1.92 -13.75
C THR A 192 17.08 -0.59 -13.09
N GLU A 193 17.81 -0.24 -12.03
CA GLU A 193 17.72 1.08 -11.38
C GLU A 193 17.91 2.21 -12.42
N ALA A 194 18.82 2.06 -13.39
CA ALA A 194 19.14 3.10 -14.37
C ALA A 194 17.94 3.57 -15.22
N GLU A 195 16.90 2.77 -15.36
CA GLU A 195 15.68 3.12 -16.12
C GLU A 195 14.78 4.10 -15.36
N MET A 196 14.90 4.17 -14.03
CA MET A 196 13.89 4.78 -13.15
C MET A 196 13.66 6.27 -13.43
N ALA A 197 14.73 7.06 -13.57
CA ALA A 197 14.62 8.50 -13.81
C ALA A 197 13.87 8.81 -15.12
N ALA A 198 14.27 8.14 -16.20
CA ALA A 198 13.63 8.32 -17.49
C ALA A 198 12.17 7.84 -17.48
N LEU A 199 11.88 6.71 -16.82
CA LEU A 199 10.50 6.21 -16.68
C LEU A 199 9.61 7.18 -15.90
N VAL A 200 10.11 7.78 -14.81
CA VAL A 200 9.37 8.81 -14.06
C VAL A 200 9.07 10.01 -14.96
N GLN A 201 10.07 10.55 -15.65
CA GLN A 201 9.88 11.69 -16.57
C GLN A 201 8.89 11.37 -17.68
N GLY A 202 9.01 10.20 -18.31
CA GLY A 202 8.08 9.77 -19.37
C GLY A 202 6.65 9.60 -18.86
N CYS A 203 6.46 9.14 -17.62
CA CYS A 203 5.13 9.06 -17.02
C CYS A 203 4.53 10.45 -16.73
N ILE A 204 5.35 11.40 -16.28
CA ILE A 204 4.94 12.79 -16.07
C ILE A 204 4.58 13.46 -17.41
N GLU A 205 5.38 13.27 -18.46
CA GLU A 205 5.08 13.74 -19.84
C GLU A 205 3.73 13.22 -20.35
N LEU A 206 3.39 11.98 -20.00
CA LEU A 206 2.13 11.34 -20.36
C LEU A 206 0.97 11.71 -19.43
N GLU A 207 1.18 12.58 -18.45
CA GLU A 207 0.20 12.98 -17.43
C GLU A 207 -0.41 11.75 -16.71
N LEU A 208 0.43 10.75 -16.38
CA LEU A 208 0.03 9.59 -15.61
C LEU A 208 0.34 9.81 -14.13
N THR A 209 -0.64 9.55 -13.25
CA THR A 209 -0.38 9.52 -11.81
C THR A 209 0.50 8.31 -11.47
N ILE A 210 1.72 8.55 -11.01
CA ILE A 210 2.66 7.49 -10.62
C ILE A 210 2.31 6.95 -9.24
N ILE A 211 2.28 5.62 -9.11
CA ILE A 211 2.08 4.90 -7.85
C ILE A 211 3.28 3.96 -7.67
N PRO A 212 4.21 4.29 -6.76
CA PRO A 212 5.33 3.42 -6.44
C PRO A 212 4.85 2.16 -5.72
N ARG A 213 5.42 1.01 -6.07
CA ARG A 213 5.02 -0.26 -5.46
C ARG A 213 6.19 -1.25 -5.38
N GLY A 214 6.38 -1.84 -4.20
CA GLY A 214 7.12 -3.11 -4.03
C GLY A 214 6.12 -4.26 -3.85
N GLY A 215 6.30 -5.14 -2.87
CA GLY A 215 5.42 -6.30 -2.64
C GLY A 215 3.95 -6.02 -2.24
N GLY A 216 3.49 -4.76 -2.21
CA GLY A 216 2.07 -4.44 -2.02
C GLY A 216 1.48 -4.78 -0.65
N THR A 217 2.31 -4.87 0.40
CA THR A 217 1.92 -5.33 1.74
C THR A 217 1.46 -4.21 2.69
N GLY A 218 1.29 -2.98 2.19
CA GLY A 218 0.91 -1.81 2.98
C GLY A 218 -0.54 -1.88 3.48
N TYR A 219 -0.79 -1.27 4.65
CA TYR A 219 -2.11 -1.19 5.29
C TYR A 219 -2.69 0.23 5.33
N THR A 220 -2.12 1.16 4.55
CA THR A 220 -2.53 2.57 4.50
C THR A 220 -3.21 2.97 3.19
N GLY A 221 -3.30 2.07 2.21
CA GLY A 221 -3.83 2.38 0.89
C GLY A 221 -2.84 3.08 -0.05
N GLY A 222 -1.58 3.25 0.36
CA GLY A 222 -0.57 4.02 -0.39
C GLY A 222 -0.21 3.45 -1.77
N ALA A 223 -0.45 2.15 -2.01
CA ALA A 223 -0.17 1.49 -3.29
C ALA A 223 -1.45 1.24 -4.13
N ILE A 224 -2.56 1.91 -3.81
CA ILE A 224 -3.86 1.72 -4.46
C ILE A 224 -4.13 2.81 -5.49
N PRO A 225 -4.43 2.45 -6.75
CA PRO A 225 -4.86 3.43 -7.72
C PRO A 225 -6.24 4.00 -7.41
N LEU A 226 -6.29 5.34 -7.37
CA LEU A 226 -7.54 6.10 -7.20
C LEU A 226 -8.05 6.70 -8.51
N SER A 227 -7.23 6.69 -9.55
CA SER A 227 -7.54 7.19 -10.89
C SER A 227 -7.24 6.11 -11.93
N TRP A 228 -8.11 5.98 -12.94
CA TRP A 228 -7.85 5.10 -14.08
C TRP A 228 -6.63 5.54 -14.89
N ARG A 229 -6.29 6.85 -14.87
CA ARG A 229 -5.14 7.44 -15.55
C ARG A 229 -3.90 7.41 -14.65
N SER A 230 -3.59 6.22 -14.16
CA SER A 230 -2.46 5.96 -13.26
C SER A 230 -1.52 4.91 -13.83
N VAL A 231 -0.28 4.98 -13.40
CA VAL A 231 0.76 3.99 -13.68
C VAL A 231 1.29 3.47 -12.35
N VAL A 232 1.34 2.14 -12.20
CA VAL A 232 2.03 1.52 -11.08
C VAL A 232 3.44 1.17 -11.54
N ILE A 233 4.46 1.68 -10.85
CA ILE A 233 5.85 1.28 -11.07
C ILE A 233 6.20 0.24 -10.02
N ASN A 234 6.25 -1.03 -10.42
CA ASN A 234 6.62 -2.13 -9.54
C ASN A 234 8.14 -2.35 -9.58
N THR A 235 8.79 -2.16 -8.43
CA THR A 235 10.24 -2.28 -8.26
C THR A 235 10.73 -3.68 -7.87
N GLU A 236 9.87 -4.70 -7.77
CA GLU A 236 10.23 -6.06 -7.34
C GLU A 236 11.33 -6.74 -8.18
N LYS A 237 11.52 -6.31 -9.43
CA LYS A 237 12.62 -6.80 -10.29
C LYS A 237 13.98 -6.19 -9.96
N LEU A 238 14.01 -5.09 -9.21
CA LEU A 238 15.24 -4.49 -8.70
C LEU A 238 15.64 -5.25 -7.43
N ASP A 239 16.16 -6.46 -7.57
CA ASP A 239 16.33 -7.42 -6.49
C ASP A 239 17.79 -7.82 -6.23
N ALA A 240 18.75 -7.01 -6.70
CA ALA A 240 20.15 -7.21 -6.39
C ALA A 240 20.46 -6.93 -4.91
N ILE A 241 21.32 -7.76 -4.32
CA ILE A 241 21.75 -7.69 -2.93
C ILE A 241 23.24 -8.10 -2.84
N THR A 242 24.01 -7.42 -2.02
CA THR A 242 25.40 -7.81 -1.71
C THR A 242 25.46 -8.77 -0.52
N PRO A 243 26.57 -9.50 -0.32
CA PRO A 243 26.91 -10.03 0.99
C PRO A 243 27.02 -8.93 2.05
N VAL A 244 27.10 -9.32 3.32
CA VAL A 244 27.48 -8.38 4.38
C VAL A 244 28.95 -8.00 4.24
N GLU A 245 29.23 -6.70 4.28
CA GLU A 245 30.55 -6.11 4.11
C GLU A 245 30.86 -5.14 5.24
N MET A 246 32.12 -5.13 5.69
CA MET A 246 32.62 -4.12 6.63
C MET A 246 32.93 -2.83 5.84
N VAL A 247 32.09 -1.82 5.99
CA VAL A 247 32.20 -0.55 5.26
C VAL A 247 32.54 0.59 6.20
N GLN A 248 33.53 1.41 5.80
CA GLN A 248 33.86 2.65 6.47
C GLN A 248 32.81 3.71 6.14
N LEU A 249 31.89 3.97 7.07
CA LEU A 249 30.87 5.02 6.89
C LEU A 249 31.43 6.41 7.23
N PRO A 250 30.90 7.48 6.62
CA PRO A 250 31.33 8.85 6.90
C PRO A 250 31.18 9.22 8.38
N GLY A 251 32.28 9.69 8.98
CA GLY A 251 32.29 10.19 10.35
C GLY A 251 32.39 9.12 11.45
N LEU A 252 32.55 7.84 11.09
CA LEU A 252 32.83 6.78 12.07
C LEU A 252 34.32 6.45 12.11
N ASP A 253 34.83 6.06 13.27
CA ASP A 253 36.24 5.72 13.44
C ASP A 253 36.61 4.32 12.91
N LYS A 254 35.60 3.45 12.72
CA LYS A 254 35.80 2.05 12.35
C LYS A 254 34.78 1.62 11.30
N PRO A 255 35.15 0.66 10.42
CA PRO A 255 34.20 0.01 9.56
C PRO A 255 33.09 -0.69 10.36
N VAL A 256 31.88 -0.68 9.82
CA VAL A 256 30.71 -1.35 10.40
C VAL A 256 30.11 -2.34 9.39
N PRO A 257 29.47 -3.42 9.85
CA PRO A 257 28.87 -4.40 8.97
C PRO A 257 27.63 -3.80 8.29
N THR A 258 27.58 -3.88 6.97
CA THR A 258 26.49 -3.34 6.15
C THR A 258 26.09 -4.29 5.04
N VAL A 259 24.88 -4.11 4.53
CA VAL A 259 24.38 -4.81 3.33
C VAL A 259 23.78 -3.79 2.37
N TRP A 260 24.10 -3.89 1.08
CA TRP A 260 23.47 -3.08 0.03
C TRP A 260 22.39 -3.88 -0.68
N THR A 261 21.30 -3.21 -1.02
CA THR A 261 20.10 -3.80 -1.60
C THR A 261 19.47 -2.85 -2.60
N GLU A 262 18.96 -3.37 -3.71
CA GLU A 262 17.96 -2.68 -4.51
C GLU A 262 16.57 -2.69 -3.83
N ALA A 263 15.69 -1.80 -4.26
CA ALA A 263 14.40 -1.55 -3.62
C ALA A 263 13.40 -2.72 -3.69
N GLY A 264 13.54 -3.61 -4.66
CA GLY A 264 12.69 -4.78 -4.87
C GLY A 264 13.06 -5.99 -4.01
N VAL A 265 14.23 -5.99 -3.36
CA VAL A 265 14.67 -7.12 -2.53
C VAL A 265 13.64 -7.38 -1.43
N VAL A 266 13.16 -8.62 -1.35
CA VAL A 266 12.27 -9.09 -0.28
C VAL A 266 13.01 -9.03 1.05
N THR A 267 12.35 -8.49 2.08
CA THR A 267 12.96 -8.19 3.38
C THR A 267 13.58 -9.43 4.02
N GLN A 268 12.91 -10.59 3.91
CA GLN A 268 13.42 -11.86 4.40
C GLN A 268 14.78 -12.22 3.79
N ARG A 269 15.00 -11.98 2.48
CA ARG A 269 16.29 -12.27 1.84
C ARG A 269 17.44 -11.43 2.42
N VAL A 270 17.14 -10.21 2.87
CA VAL A 270 18.13 -9.35 3.56
C VAL A 270 18.41 -9.87 4.97
N ALA A 271 17.38 -10.34 5.67
CA ALA A 271 17.53 -10.95 6.98
C ALA A 271 18.36 -12.25 6.91
N ASP A 272 18.06 -13.12 5.95
CA ASP A 272 18.80 -14.38 5.72
C ASP A 272 20.27 -14.09 5.40
N ALA A 273 20.55 -13.15 4.48
CA ALA A 273 21.92 -12.76 4.14
C ALA A 273 22.70 -12.17 5.33
N ALA A 274 22.01 -11.46 6.24
CA ALA A 274 22.62 -10.97 7.47
C ALA A 274 22.90 -12.12 8.45
N GLU A 275 21.94 -13.04 8.63
CA GLU A 275 22.05 -14.19 9.54
C GLU A 275 23.16 -15.15 9.11
N ASP A 276 23.26 -15.45 7.81
CA ASP A 276 24.34 -16.26 7.22
C ASP A 276 25.73 -15.67 7.50
N ALA A 277 25.83 -14.35 7.65
CA ALA A 277 27.06 -13.64 7.99
C ALA A 277 27.27 -13.45 9.51
N GLY A 278 26.39 -13.99 10.36
CA GLY A 278 26.46 -13.87 11.82
C GLY A 278 25.92 -12.53 12.37
N PHE A 279 25.12 -11.83 11.57
CA PHE A 279 24.48 -10.56 11.93
C PHE A 279 22.95 -10.67 11.92
N VAL A 280 22.29 -9.58 12.26
CA VAL A 280 20.84 -9.45 12.26
C VAL A 280 20.44 -8.19 11.51
N PHE A 281 19.56 -8.34 10.55
CA PHE A 281 18.83 -7.22 9.97
C PHE A 281 17.73 -6.77 10.93
N ALA A 282 17.74 -5.48 11.30
CA ALA A 282 16.86 -4.92 12.32
C ALA A 282 15.43 -4.68 11.84
N VAL A 283 15.23 -4.41 10.55
CA VAL A 283 13.91 -4.07 10.00
C VAL A 283 13.12 -5.35 9.73
N ASP A 284 12.21 -5.68 10.65
CA ASP A 284 11.48 -6.95 10.65
C ASP A 284 9.95 -6.79 10.75
N PRO A 285 9.31 -6.15 9.74
CA PRO A 285 7.85 -6.04 9.71
C PRO A 285 7.19 -7.42 9.67
N THR A 286 5.96 -7.54 10.15
CA THR A 286 5.21 -8.82 10.13
C THR A 286 5.09 -9.41 8.72
N SER A 287 5.17 -8.56 7.68
CA SER A 287 5.15 -8.94 6.27
C SER A 287 6.51 -9.30 5.68
N ILE A 288 7.53 -9.58 6.49
CA ILE A 288 8.95 -9.75 6.07
C ILE A 288 9.15 -10.67 4.86
N GLU A 289 8.34 -11.72 4.72
CA GLU A 289 8.36 -12.69 3.61
C GLU A 289 7.85 -12.13 2.27
N ALA A 290 7.23 -10.95 2.27
CA ALA A 290 6.63 -10.33 1.09
C ALA A 290 6.95 -8.83 0.93
N SER A 291 7.23 -8.09 2.01
CA SER A 291 7.60 -6.68 1.91
C SER A 291 8.96 -6.51 1.23
N CYS A 292 9.09 -5.47 0.42
CA CYS A 292 10.36 -5.11 -0.22
C CYS A 292 11.03 -3.92 0.47
N ILE A 293 12.35 -3.84 0.32
CA ILE A 293 13.21 -2.81 0.93
C ILE A 293 12.75 -1.37 0.62
N GLY A 294 12.39 -1.07 -0.64
CA GLY A 294 11.91 0.26 -1.01
C GLY A 294 10.63 0.65 -0.26
N GLY A 295 9.73 -0.30 -0.08
CA GLY A 295 8.52 -0.12 0.74
C GLY A 295 8.84 0.09 2.21
N ASN A 296 9.81 -0.64 2.76
CA ASN A 296 10.25 -0.46 4.15
C ASN A 296 10.81 0.95 4.39
N ILE A 297 11.57 1.49 3.45
CA ILE A 297 12.10 2.86 3.53
C ILE A 297 10.96 3.88 3.42
N ALA A 298 10.13 3.76 2.38
CA ALA A 298 9.01 4.66 2.14
C ALA A 298 8.00 4.71 3.30
N MET A 299 7.83 3.60 4.01
CA MET A 299 6.93 3.48 5.17
C MET A 299 7.62 3.69 6.51
N ASN A 300 8.95 3.89 6.52
CA ASN A 300 9.80 3.83 7.70
C ASN A 300 9.47 2.62 8.60
N ALA A 301 9.50 1.42 8.01
CA ALA A 301 9.04 0.19 8.64
C ALA A 301 9.78 -0.09 9.95
N GLY A 302 9.04 -0.60 10.93
CA GLY A 302 9.60 -1.16 12.16
C GLY A 302 9.26 -2.64 12.24
N GLY A 303 9.31 -3.15 13.46
CA GLY A 303 8.97 -4.53 13.80
C GLY A 303 9.34 -4.77 15.26
N LYS A 304 9.35 -6.02 15.69
CA LYS A 304 9.64 -6.36 17.10
C LYS A 304 11.03 -5.86 17.52
N LYS A 305 12.02 -5.92 16.64
CA LYS A 305 13.41 -5.50 16.91
C LYS A 305 13.59 -3.98 16.99
N ALA A 306 12.55 -3.20 16.68
CA ALA A 306 12.62 -1.74 16.80
C ALA A 306 12.86 -1.27 18.24
N VAL A 307 12.57 -2.12 19.24
CA VAL A 307 12.93 -1.87 20.63
C VAL A 307 14.45 -1.76 20.82
N LEU A 308 15.25 -2.51 20.06
CA LEU A 308 16.71 -2.46 20.11
C LEU A 308 17.27 -1.36 19.21
N TRP A 309 16.94 -1.40 17.92
CA TRP A 309 17.64 -0.62 16.89
C TRP A 309 16.74 0.37 16.13
N GLY A 310 15.49 0.55 16.55
CA GLY A 310 14.57 1.46 15.92
C GLY A 310 14.00 0.98 14.57
N THR A 311 13.48 1.93 13.80
CA THR A 311 12.82 1.73 12.51
C THR A 311 13.82 1.72 11.34
N ALA A 312 13.33 1.63 10.11
CA ALA A 312 14.16 1.66 8.91
C ALA A 312 15.12 2.85 8.88
N LEU A 313 14.65 4.07 9.19
CA LEU A 313 15.48 5.27 9.25
C LEU A 313 16.69 5.13 10.18
N ASP A 314 16.49 4.49 11.32
CA ASP A 314 17.51 4.30 12.33
C ASP A 314 18.66 3.41 11.84
N ASN A 315 18.44 2.60 10.80
CA ASN A 315 19.36 1.58 10.29
C ASN A 315 19.93 1.89 8.90
N LEU A 316 19.48 2.97 8.26
CA LEU A 316 19.97 3.39 6.94
C LEU A 316 21.31 4.11 7.04
N ALA A 317 22.30 3.58 6.34
CA ALA A 317 23.57 4.29 6.09
C ALA A 317 23.43 5.24 4.90
N SER A 318 22.78 4.78 3.83
CA SER A 318 22.43 5.62 2.67
C SER A 318 21.25 5.04 1.89
N TRP A 319 20.59 5.87 1.09
CA TRP A 319 19.61 5.42 0.10
C TRP A 319 19.65 6.29 -1.15
N ARG A 320 19.19 5.71 -2.25
CA ARG A 320 19.07 6.36 -3.55
C ARG A 320 17.62 6.34 -4.00
N MET A 321 17.20 7.42 -4.64
CA MET A 321 15.85 7.58 -5.15
C MET A 321 15.79 8.47 -6.38
N VAL A 322 14.64 8.42 -7.06
CA VAL A 322 14.28 9.32 -8.16
C VAL A 322 13.17 10.26 -7.67
N THR A 323 13.38 11.57 -7.80
CA THR A 323 12.39 12.60 -7.44
C THR A 323 11.30 12.73 -8.52
N PRO A 324 10.17 13.42 -8.24
CA PRO A 324 9.14 13.70 -9.24
C PRO A 324 9.63 14.51 -10.45
N ASP A 325 10.72 15.27 -10.29
CA ASP A 325 11.37 16.02 -11.37
C ASP A 325 12.25 15.12 -12.28
N GLY A 326 12.36 13.83 -11.95
CA GLY A 326 13.21 12.88 -12.67
C GLY A 326 14.70 13.02 -12.36
N GLN A 327 15.03 13.70 -11.26
CA GLN A 327 16.41 13.82 -10.78
C GLN A 327 16.73 12.63 -9.88
N TRP A 328 17.99 12.21 -9.94
CA TRP A 328 18.51 11.26 -8.97
C TRP A 328 18.88 11.98 -7.69
N LEU A 329 18.57 11.36 -6.55
CA LEU A 329 18.96 11.82 -5.23
C LEU A 329 19.62 10.67 -4.47
N GLU A 330 20.84 10.91 -4.00
CA GLU A 330 21.52 10.07 -3.04
C GLU A 330 21.57 10.76 -1.68
N VAL A 331 21.11 10.06 -0.64
CA VAL A 331 21.12 10.55 0.73
C VAL A 331 22.05 9.68 1.55
N THR A 332 23.04 10.28 2.20
CA THR A 332 24.01 9.59 3.05
C THR A 332 23.95 10.12 4.47
N ARG A 333 23.82 9.22 5.44
CA ARG A 333 23.84 9.57 6.86
C ARG A 333 25.29 9.70 7.34
N VAL A 334 25.62 10.84 7.93
CA VAL A 334 26.96 11.18 8.45
C VAL A 334 26.96 11.07 9.97
N ASN A 335 28.05 10.58 10.56
CA ASN A 335 28.18 10.37 12.01
C ASN A 335 27.06 9.48 12.58
N HIS A 336 26.76 8.37 11.89
CA HIS A 336 25.65 7.49 12.29
C HIS A 336 25.86 6.94 13.71
N ASN A 337 24.93 7.18 14.63
CA ASN A 337 25.06 6.78 16.05
C ASN A 337 24.90 5.26 16.34
N LEU A 338 24.89 4.42 15.31
CA LEU A 338 24.66 2.97 15.34
C LEU A 338 23.48 2.50 16.22
N GLY A 339 22.47 3.34 16.40
CA GLY A 339 21.33 3.09 17.26
C GLY A 339 20.14 3.95 16.86
N LYS A 340 19.21 4.16 17.79
CA LYS A 340 17.98 4.89 17.48
C LYS A 340 18.32 6.35 17.18
N ILE A 341 17.80 6.89 16.09
CA ILE A 341 18.15 8.25 15.60
C ILE A 341 17.76 9.34 16.59
N HIS A 342 16.77 9.11 17.46
CA HIS A 342 16.34 10.09 18.46
C HIS A 342 17.26 10.17 19.68
N ASP A 343 18.15 9.19 19.87
CA ASP A 343 19.17 9.22 20.92
C ASP A 343 20.38 10.07 20.52
N ALA A 344 20.52 10.40 19.23
CA ALA A 344 21.57 11.29 18.74
C ALA A 344 21.23 12.75 19.07
N GLU A 345 22.21 13.52 19.54
CA GLU A 345 22.06 14.97 19.71
C GLU A 345 21.68 15.64 18.39
N MET A 346 22.36 15.24 17.31
CA MET A 346 22.14 15.70 15.95
C MET A 346 22.26 14.53 14.98
N ALA A 347 21.35 14.43 14.01
CA ALA A 347 21.44 13.53 12.88
C ALA A 347 21.72 14.33 11.61
N SER A 348 22.84 14.03 10.96
CA SER A 348 23.33 14.74 9.78
C SER A 348 23.15 13.89 8.53
N PHE A 349 22.68 14.51 7.45
CA PHE A 349 22.49 13.88 6.15
C PHE A 349 23.09 14.75 5.05
N GLU A 350 23.87 14.14 4.16
CA GLU A 350 24.31 14.75 2.91
C GLU A 350 23.39 14.29 1.78
N LEU A 351 22.84 15.24 1.04
CA LEU A 351 21.90 15.02 -0.06
C LEU A 351 22.59 15.45 -1.34
N GLN A 352 22.81 14.53 -2.27
CA GLN A 352 23.44 14.78 -3.55
C GLN A 352 22.44 14.56 -4.68
N TYR A 353 22.22 15.60 -5.48
CA TYR A 353 21.30 15.58 -6.60
C TYR A 353 22.06 15.46 -7.91
N PHE A 354 21.55 14.65 -8.82
CA PHE A 354 22.10 14.43 -10.14
C PHE A 354 21.02 14.53 -11.22
N GLU A 355 21.44 14.87 -12.43
CA GLU A 355 20.60 14.82 -13.62
C GLU A 355 20.07 13.40 -13.87
N ALA A 356 19.12 13.25 -14.79
CA ALA A 356 18.48 11.96 -15.09
C ALA A 356 19.44 10.83 -15.51
N ASP A 357 20.67 11.17 -15.94
CA ASP A 357 21.74 10.20 -16.22
C ASP A 357 22.33 9.53 -14.97
N GLY A 358 21.99 10.04 -13.78
CA GLY A 358 22.43 9.57 -12.47
C GLY A 358 23.90 9.81 -12.17
N LYS A 359 24.57 10.67 -12.94
CA LYS A 359 26.02 10.91 -12.87
C LYS A 359 26.38 12.38 -12.85
N THR A 360 25.69 13.21 -13.61
CA THR A 360 25.99 14.64 -13.72
C THR A 360 25.47 15.36 -12.48
N PRO A 361 26.35 15.90 -11.61
CA PRO A 361 25.93 16.52 -10.36
C PRO A 361 25.21 17.85 -10.60
N ILE A 362 24.12 18.08 -9.88
CA ILE A 362 23.35 19.33 -9.90
C ILE A 362 23.70 20.18 -8.69
N ARG A 363 23.56 19.59 -7.49
CA ARG A 363 23.74 20.29 -6.21
C ARG A 363 23.93 19.31 -5.06
N THR A 364 24.53 19.82 -3.98
CA THR A 364 24.67 19.10 -2.72
C THR A 364 24.07 19.94 -1.60
N GLU A 365 23.35 19.29 -0.69
CA GLU A 365 22.76 19.90 0.51
C GLU A 365 23.15 19.11 1.75
N ARG A 366 23.08 19.76 2.91
CA ARG A 366 23.26 19.12 4.20
C ARG A 366 22.07 19.43 5.10
N LEU A 367 21.49 18.39 5.69
CA LEU A 367 20.45 18.49 6.71
C LEU A 367 21.03 18.07 8.06
N ASP A 368 21.08 18.99 9.01
CA ASP A 368 21.42 18.71 10.40
C ASP A 368 20.15 18.87 11.24
N ILE A 369 19.63 17.74 11.73
CA ILE A 369 18.33 17.67 12.41
C ILE A 369 18.53 17.11 13.82
N PRO A 370 18.11 17.83 14.88
CA PRO A 370 18.18 17.28 16.23
C PRO A 370 17.43 15.95 16.33
N GLY A 371 18.04 14.91 16.91
CA GLY A 371 17.48 13.55 16.87
C GLY A 371 16.05 13.46 17.43
N HIS A 372 15.77 14.21 18.50
CA HIS A 372 14.46 14.27 19.15
C HIS A 372 13.33 14.80 18.24
N LYS A 373 13.64 15.37 17.06
CA LYS A 373 12.62 15.85 16.10
C LYS A 373 12.01 14.74 15.25
N PHE A 374 12.67 13.58 15.11
CA PHE A 374 12.18 12.50 14.25
C PHE A 374 10.96 11.74 14.80
N ARG A 375 10.63 11.94 16.08
CA ARG A 375 9.43 11.37 16.70
C ARG A 375 9.05 12.17 17.94
N LYS A 376 7.75 12.29 18.22
CA LYS A 376 7.28 12.82 19.51
C LYS A 376 7.90 12.04 20.67
N GLU A 377 8.24 12.76 21.73
CA GLU A 377 8.79 12.18 22.95
C GLU A 377 7.87 11.07 23.48
N GLY A 378 8.47 9.94 23.86
CA GLY A 378 7.75 8.75 24.32
C GLY A 378 7.23 7.82 23.22
N LEU A 379 7.29 8.20 21.94
CA LEU A 379 6.93 7.31 20.84
C LEU A 379 8.15 6.57 20.28
N GLY A 380 8.01 5.24 20.09
CA GLY A 380 9.00 4.45 19.35
C GLY A 380 9.01 4.75 17.85
N LYS A 381 7.87 5.12 17.28
CA LYS A 381 7.69 5.61 15.90
C LYS A 381 6.59 6.65 15.88
N ASP A 382 6.79 7.77 15.19
CA ASP A 382 5.75 8.77 14.97
C ASP A 382 5.30 8.72 13.51
N VAL A 383 4.15 8.08 13.24
CA VAL A 383 3.57 7.99 11.90
C VAL A 383 2.87 9.27 11.44
N THR A 384 2.68 10.24 12.33
CA THR A 384 1.92 11.47 12.05
C THR A 384 2.78 12.56 11.41
N ASP A 385 4.09 12.55 11.66
CA ASP A 385 5.02 13.45 11.01
C ASP A 385 5.50 12.90 9.67
N LYS A 386 4.79 13.25 8.59
CA LYS A 386 5.21 12.92 7.22
C LYS A 386 6.27 13.89 6.69
N PHE A 387 6.49 15.03 7.33
CA PHE A 387 7.49 16.01 6.89
C PHE A 387 8.90 15.57 7.29
N LEU A 388 9.08 14.96 8.47
CA LEU A 388 10.37 14.50 9.02
C LEU A 388 11.48 15.53 8.85
N SER A 389 11.18 16.78 9.22
CA SER A 389 12.11 17.92 9.09
C SER A 389 12.68 18.12 7.68
N GLY A 390 11.94 17.70 6.64
CA GLY A 390 12.35 17.83 5.23
C GLY A 390 13.20 16.66 4.71
N LEU A 391 13.45 15.61 5.51
CA LEU A 391 14.19 14.44 5.05
C LEU A 391 13.42 13.70 3.96
N PRO A 392 14.00 13.50 2.75
CA PRO A 392 13.28 12.94 1.61
C PRO A 392 13.22 11.40 1.63
N GLY A 393 12.20 10.84 0.98
CA GLY A 393 12.00 9.40 0.75
C GLY A 393 11.48 8.61 1.94
N VAL A 394 11.98 8.87 3.14
CA VAL A 394 11.62 8.10 4.35
C VAL A 394 10.29 8.55 4.94
N GLN A 395 9.38 7.61 5.20
CA GLN A 395 8.03 7.88 5.73
C GLN A 395 7.13 8.72 4.80
N LYS A 396 7.50 8.85 3.53
CA LYS A 396 6.79 9.64 2.52
C LYS A 396 5.80 8.83 1.71
N GLU A 397 5.80 7.51 1.87
CA GLU A 397 4.88 6.61 1.19
C GLU A 397 4.91 6.77 -0.34
N GLY A 398 6.08 7.14 -0.90
CA GLY A 398 6.28 7.35 -2.33
C GLY A 398 5.80 8.69 -2.89
N THR A 399 5.37 9.63 -2.02
CA THR A 399 4.83 10.94 -2.47
C THR A 399 5.88 11.96 -2.91
N ASP A 400 7.14 11.78 -2.54
CA ASP A 400 8.26 12.66 -2.91
C ASP A 400 9.33 11.98 -3.76
N GLY A 401 9.05 10.76 -4.25
CA GLY A 401 9.92 10.03 -5.15
C GLY A 401 9.88 8.51 -4.95
N LEU A 402 10.68 7.80 -5.74
CA LEU A 402 10.78 6.34 -5.73
C LEU A 402 12.15 5.93 -5.22
N ILE A 403 12.17 5.19 -4.11
CA ILE A 403 13.38 4.53 -3.61
C ILE A 403 13.80 3.45 -4.60
N THR A 404 15.10 3.39 -4.91
CA THR A 404 15.65 2.47 -5.89
C THR A 404 16.71 1.54 -5.31
N SER A 405 17.52 2.01 -4.37
CA SER A 405 18.50 1.20 -3.65
C SER A 405 18.87 1.82 -2.30
N ALA A 406 19.49 1.03 -1.43
CA ALA A 406 19.93 1.48 -0.11
C ALA A 406 21.07 0.63 0.45
N ARG A 407 21.84 1.22 1.37
CA ARG A 407 22.79 0.52 2.22
C ARG A 407 22.34 0.58 3.67
N TRP A 408 22.32 -0.58 4.31
CA TRP A 408 21.81 -0.79 5.66
C TRP A 408 22.92 -1.21 6.60
N ILE A 409 22.85 -0.76 7.85
CA ILE A 409 23.65 -1.31 8.94
C ILE A 409 22.97 -2.58 9.44
N VAL A 410 23.75 -3.64 9.62
CA VAL A 410 23.31 -4.88 10.28
C VAL A 410 23.95 -4.98 11.66
N HIS A 411 23.32 -5.70 12.58
CA HIS A 411 23.69 -5.68 14.00
C HIS A 411 24.13 -7.05 14.48
N ARG A 412 24.82 -7.11 15.63
CA ARG A 412 25.02 -8.37 16.34
C ARG A 412 23.92 -8.53 17.37
N MET A 413 23.22 -9.66 17.34
CA MET A 413 22.32 -10.05 18.43
C MET A 413 23.15 -10.59 19.62
N PRO A 414 22.77 -10.30 20.87
CA PRO A 414 23.39 -10.96 22.02
C PRO A 414 23.24 -12.49 21.96
N ALA A 415 24.22 -13.20 22.54
CA ALA A 415 24.38 -14.64 22.35
C ALA A 415 23.22 -15.49 22.93
N HIS A 416 22.52 -14.98 23.94
CA HIS A 416 21.47 -15.71 24.64
C HIS A 416 20.14 -14.98 24.52
N THR A 417 19.08 -15.74 24.24
CA THR A 417 17.69 -15.25 24.21
C THR A 417 16.83 -16.10 25.15
N ARG A 418 15.91 -15.45 25.86
CA ARG A 418 14.85 -16.04 26.66
C ARG A 418 13.54 -15.35 26.33
N THR A 419 12.52 -16.13 25.97
CA THR A 419 11.17 -15.61 25.74
C THR A 419 10.31 -15.86 26.98
N VAL A 420 9.67 -14.82 27.48
CA VAL A 420 8.75 -14.85 28.62
C VAL A 420 7.34 -14.59 28.12
N CYS A 421 6.40 -15.49 28.44
CA CYS A 421 4.98 -15.36 28.14
C CYS A 421 4.20 -15.13 29.43
N LEU A 422 3.52 -14.00 29.54
CA LEU A 422 2.69 -13.62 30.67
C LEU A 422 1.21 -13.64 30.26
N GLU A 423 0.42 -14.51 30.88
CA GLU A 423 -1.01 -14.64 30.62
C GLU A 423 -1.84 -13.95 31.72
N PHE A 424 -2.68 -13.01 31.32
CA PHE A 424 -3.53 -12.25 32.22
C PHE A 424 -4.98 -12.71 32.06
N PHE A 425 -5.54 -13.36 33.08
CA PHE A 425 -6.92 -13.84 33.08
C PHE A 425 -7.93 -12.83 33.67
N GLY A 426 -7.43 -11.83 34.39
CA GLY A 426 -8.24 -10.74 34.97
C GLY A 426 -8.60 -9.66 33.94
N SER A 427 -9.06 -8.50 34.42
CA SER A 427 -9.34 -7.35 33.55
C SER A 427 -8.08 -6.91 32.78
N ALA A 428 -8.22 -6.67 31.48
CA ALA A 428 -7.13 -6.15 30.63
C ALA A 428 -6.55 -4.83 31.16
N LYS A 429 -7.35 -4.03 31.89
CA LYS A 429 -6.87 -2.79 32.54
C LYS A 429 -5.78 -3.03 33.58
N LEU A 430 -5.66 -4.24 34.12
CA LEU A 430 -4.60 -4.62 35.06
C LEU A 430 -3.32 -5.05 34.35
N ALA A 431 -3.39 -5.44 33.06
CA ALA A 431 -2.24 -5.90 32.28
C ALA A 431 -1.49 -4.74 31.60
N VAL A 432 -2.19 -3.65 31.26
CA VAL A 432 -1.59 -2.47 30.60
C VAL A 432 -0.49 -1.81 31.46
N PRO A 433 -0.67 -1.57 32.78
CA PRO A 433 0.39 -1.03 33.64
C PRO A 433 1.66 -1.89 33.63
N SER A 434 1.49 -3.22 33.58
CA SER A 434 2.63 -4.16 33.55
C SER A 434 3.53 -3.97 32.32
N ILE A 435 3.01 -3.49 31.19
CA ILE A 435 3.83 -3.18 30.01
C ILE A 435 4.84 -2.08 30.34
N VAL A 436 4.38 -1.02 31.00
CA VAL A 436 5.23 0.12 31.39
C VAL A 436 6.21 -0.30 32.48
N GLU A 437 5.74 -1.02 33.51
CA GLU A 437 6.57 -1.53 34.60
C GLU A 437 7.69 -2.46 34.09
N ILE A 438 7.37 -3.40 33.19
CA ILE A 438 8.36 -4.29 32.58
C ILE A 438 9.36 -3.50 31.77
N LYS A 439 8.90 -2.56 30.93
CA LYS A 439 9.79 -1.74 30.10
C LYS A 439 10.73 -0.89 30.97
N ASP A 440 10.22 -0.21 31.98
CA ASP A 440 11.02 0.63 32.88
C ASP A 440 12.02 -0.23 33.67
N TYR A 441 11.58 -1.38 34.21
CA TYR A 441 12.45 -2.34 34.89
C TYR A 441 13.58 -2.83 33.96
N MET A 442 13.25 -3.24 32.73
CA MET A 442 14.23 -3.73 31.78
C MET A 442 15.21 -2.65 31.33
N PHE A 443 14.78 -1.39 31.23
CA PHE A 443 15.67 -0.27 30.90
C PHE A 443 16.61 0.11 32.05
N GLU A 444 16.18 -0.07 33.30
CA GLU A 444 17.09 0.00 34.45
C GLU A 444 18.06 -1.19 34.45
N GLU A 445 17.56 -2.40 34.17
CA GLU A 445 18.37 -3.62 34.17
C GLU A 445 19.43 -3.61 33.08
N GLN A 446 19.11 -3.08 31.90
CA GLN A 446 20.08 -2.83 30.83
C GLN A 446 21.27 -1.99 31.33
N LYS A 447 21.05 -0.99 32.18
CA LYS A 447 22.12 -0.16 32.74
C LYS A 447 22.95 -0.90 33.80
N ARG A 448 22.38 -1.92 34.45
CA ARG A 448 23.01 -2.67 35.54
C ARG A 448 23.80 -3.88 35.04
N SER A 449 23.23 -4.66 34.13
CA SER A 449 23.77 -5.95 33.71
C SER A 449 24.01 -6.07 32.20
N GLY A 450 23.55 -5.11 31.39
CA GLY A 450 23.63 -5.18 29.93
C GLY A 450 22.57 -6.08 29.28
N VAL A 451 21.68 -6.69 30.07
CA VAL A 451 20.53 -7.46 29.57
C VAL A 451 19.53 -6.52 28.90
N LEU A 452 19.09 -6.88 27.69
CA LEU A 452 18.21 -6.04 26.86
C LEU A 452 16.83 -6.66 26.71
N LEU A 453 15.82 -5.80 26.62
CA LEU A 453 14.51 -6.17 26.10
C LEU A 453 14.55 -6.07 24.57
N ALA A 454 14.52 -7.22 23.88
CA ALA A 454 14.57 -7.28 22.43
C ALA A 454 13.22 -7.03 21.76
N GLY A 455 12.13 -7.35 22.45
CA GLY A 455 10.76 -7.16 21.98
C GLY A 455 9.78 -7.34 23.13
N LEU A 456 8.64 -6.66 23.06
CA LEU A 456 7.54 -6.80 24.02
C LEU A 456 6.21 -6.64 23.29
N GLU A 457 5.63 -7.76 22.91
CA GLU A 457 4.37 -7.83 22.16
C GLU A 457 3.19 -8.02 23.11
N HIS A 458 2.05 -7.41 22.76
CA HIS A 458 0.80 -7.58 23.49
C HIS A 458 -0.31 -8.07 22.56
N LEU A 459 -1.13 -9.01 23.02
CA LEU A 459 -2.25 -9.58 22.28
C LEU A 459 -3.50 -9.56 23.17
N ASP A 460 -4.60 -9.00 22.66
CA ASP A 460 -5.88 -8.99 23.37
C ASP A 460 -6.70 -10.28 23.13
N ASP A 461 -7.78 -10.49 23.88
CA ASP A 461 -8.60 -11.71 23.78
C ASP A 461 -9.26 -11.91 22.41
N ARG A 462 -9.54 -10.84 21.67
CA ARG A 462 -10.08 -10.94 20.31
C ARG A 462 -9.04 -11.48 19.36
N TYR A 463 -7.82 -10.98 19.45
CA TYR A 463 -6.69 -11.44 18.64
C TYR A 463 -6.32 -12.87 18.99
N LEU A 464 -6.21 -13.19 20.29
CA LEU A 464 -5.93 -14.54 20.77
C LEU A 464 -6.97 -15.55 20.26
N LYS A 465 -8.26 -15.18 20.27
CA LYS A 465 -9.32 -16.01 19.70
C LYS A 465 -9.17 -16.18 18.19
N ALA A 466 -8.84 -15.11 17.47
CA ALA A 466 -8.70 -15.13 16.01
C ALA A 466 -7.56 -16.04 15.55
N VAL A 467 -6.43 -16.05 16.27
CA VAL A 467 -5.26 -16.89 15.95
C VAL A 467 -5.34 -18.29 16.54
N GLY A 468 -6.43 -18.64 17.24
CA GLY A 468 -6.58 -19.95 17.89
C GLY A 468 -5.54 -20.20 18.99
N TYR A 469 -5.21 -19.17 19.76
CA TYR A 469 -4.20 -19.26 20.82
C TYR A 469 -4.53 -20.35 21.84
N ALA A 470 -3.53 -21.18 22.15
CA ALA A 470 -3.64 -22.23 23.15
C ALA A 470 -3.05 -21.76 24.50
N THR A 471 -3.92 -21.57 25.49
CA THR A 471 -3.54 -21.19 26.86
C THR A 471 -2.49 -22.13 27.43
N LYS A 472 -1.40 -21.56 27.96
CA LYS A 472 -0.25 -22.30 28.49
C LYS A 472 -0.38 -22.55 29.99
N SER A 473 -0.96 -21.61 30.74
CA SER A 473 -1.12 -21.72 32.19
C SER A 473 -2.27 -22.64 32.57
N LYS A 474 -2.00 -23.53 33.52
CA LYS A 474 -3.04 -24.34 34.19
C LYS A 474 -3.99 -23.49 35.04
N LYS A 475 -3.59 -22.28 35.45
CA LYS A 475 -4.41 -21.37 36.27
C LYS A 475 -5.60 -20.79 35.51
N GLY A 476 -5.59 -20.86 34.18
CA GLY A 476 -6.68 -20.37 33.35
C GLY A 476 -7.95 -21.20 33.42
N ASN A 477 -7.94 -22.39 34.02
CA ASN A 477 -9.09 -23.30 34.13
C ASN A 477 -9.84 -23.50 32.78
N GLY A 478 -9.08 -23.59 31.68
CA GLY A 478 -9.64 -23.73 30.32
C GLY A 478 -10.17 -22.43 29.69
N GLN A 479 -10.05 -21.29 30.36
CA GLN A 479 -10.41 -19.99 29.81
C GLN A 479 -9.27 -19.41 28.96
N LEU A 480 -9.66 -18.60 27.98
CA LEU A 480 -8.73 -17.80 27.19
C LEU A 480 -8.26 -16.59 28.01
N PRO A 481 -6.95 -16.26 28.03
CA PRO A 481 -6.47 -15.03 28.65
C PRO A 481 -7.16 -13.79 28.07
N LYS A 482 -7.33 -12.77 28.90
CA LYS A 482 -7.79 -11.45 28.48
C LYS A 482 -6.72 -10.63 27.79
N MET A 483 -5.46 -10.91 28.14
CA MET A 483 -4.29 -10.37 27.46
C MET A 483 -3.14 -11.35 27.60
N VAL A 484 -2.27 -11.40 26.59
CA VAL A 484 -0.96 -12.05 26.65
C VAL A 484 0.10 -11.01 26.37
N LEU A 485 1.15 -10.98 27.19
CA LEU A 485 2.39 -10.27 26.88
C LEU A 485 3.48 -11.30 26.55
N VAL A 486 4.20 -11.08 25.47
CA VAL A 486 5.34 -11.91 25.05
C VAL A 486 6.57 -11.02 24.97
N GLY A 487 7.53 -11.24 25.86
CA GLY A 487 8.78 -10.48 25.91
C GLY A 487 9.97 -11.34 25.51
N ASP A 488 10.80 -10.86 24.60
CA ASP A 488 12.10 -11.45 24.30
C ASP A 488 13.17 -10.69 25.09
N ILE A 489 13.90 -11.40 25.94
CA ILE A 489 14.99 -10.88 26.76
C ILE A 489 16.30 -11.47 26.23
N VAL A 490 17.28 -10.61 25.98
CA VAL A 490 18.56 -11.01 25.38
C VAL A 490 19.75 -10.51 26.19
N GLY A 491 20.84 -11.27 26.18
CA GLY A 491 22.08 -10.93 26.88
C GLY A 491 23.26 -11.72 26.32
N ASP A 492 24.47 -11.23 26.58
CA ASP A 492 25.70 -11.96 26.21
C ASP A 492 26.09 -13.02 27.26
N ASP A 493 25.54 -12.91 28.48
CA ASP A 493 25.67 -13.90 29.57
C ASP A 493 24.38 -14.72 29.74
N ALA A 494 24.51 -16.00 30.13
CA ALA A 494 23.48 -17.05 30.01
C ALA A 494 22.39 -17.08 31.10
#